data_AF-A0A2E3G723-F1
#
_entry.id   AF-A0A2E3G723-F1
#
_cell.length_a   1.000
_cell.length_b   1.000
_cell.length_c   1.000
_cell.angle_alpha   90.00
_cell.angle_beta   90.00
_cell.angle_gamma   90.00
#
_symmetry.space_group_name_H-M   'P 1'
#
loop_
_entity.id
_entity.type
_entity.pdbx_description
1 polymer ?
#
loop_
_entity_poly.entity_id
_entity_poly.type
_entity_poly.pdbx_seq_one_letter_code
_entity_poly.pdbx_strand_id
1 'polypeptide(L)'
;MKKFQIFNKIILHISILVLLTNCESLQNNVYDIQASYFETPNNFELRLMLKNGNYINANSDEDCKDINTWDLSNVTNIDFLFVNQTNFNCDISNWNLSNVTSMKGLFQNASSFNQNISSWNVSNITNMSSLFANATSFNQDISSWNVTNVTDMSYLFHYATAFNQDINSWNVTNVTNMSHIFDNATELDIKISSWDTSNVTNMSGMFKNKITIPDITNLIISKVTNMESMFENATDFNQNISNWDVSNVTNMKSMFKNAIIFNQNINDWDVSNVTNMAGMFYDATVFNQDISNWNVSNVTNMSRMFKNKIIIPNISDWNVSNVTNMEGMFDGATAFNQDISGWIVSNVTNMASIFHNATSFNQDISGWDVAELEYMNSMFYDATSFNQDISGWNVSNVVNMSYMFYDATAFNQPIGNWDVGKVENMRSMFLNTNAFNQPIGDWDVGKVKNMASMFQSSSNFDQPIGNWDVGNVENMQSMFY
;
A
#
# COMPACT_ATOMS: atom_id res chain seq x y z
N MET A 1 42.86 -33.88 -10.06
CA MET A 1 41.84 -34.96 -10.11
C MET A 1 40.47 -34.32 -10.32
N LYS A 2 39.61 -34.94 -11.17
CA LYS A 2 38.11 -34.99 -11.17
C LYS A 2 37.35 -33.95 -10.31
N LYS A 3 36.20 -33.34 -10.67
CA LYS A 3 35.19 -33.41 -11.78
C LYS A 3 34.18 -32.22 -11.53
N PHE A 4 33.13 -31.86 -12.30
CA PHE A 4 32.51 -32.31 -13.56
C PHE A 4 31.69 -31.16 -14.24
N GLN A 5 31.54 -31.21 -15.57
CA GLN A 5 30.35 -30.92 -16.44
C GLN A 5 29.32 -29.80 -16.12
N ILE A 6 29.18 -28.77 -16.99
CA ILE A 6 28.29 -28.62 -18.20
C ILE A 6 26.82 -28.26 -17.87
N PHE A 7 26.34 -27.09 -18.34
CA PHE A 7 25.21 -26.95 -19.29
C PHE A 7 24.94 -25.48 -19.75
N ASN A 8 24.95 -25.24 -21.08
CA ASN A 8 24.22 -24.19 -21.87
C ASN A 8 24.34 -22.67 -21.50
N LYS A 9 24.18 -21.70 -22.42
CA LYS A 9 23.80 -21.71 -23.86
C LYS A 9 24.30 -20.44 -24.59
N ILE A 10 24.71 -20.59 -25.85
CA ILE A 10 24.69 -19.60 -26.96
C ILE A 10 25.44 -18.25 -26.76
N ILE A 11 26.58 -18.14 -27.46
CA ILE A 11 27.21 -16.88 -27.88
C ILE A 11 27.64 -17.05 -29.36
N LEU A 12 27.48 -16.00 -30.19
CA LEU A 12 27.88 -15.87 -31.61
C LEU A 12 27.07 -16.77 -32.60
N HIS A 13 26.76 -16.36 -33.85
CA HIS A 13 27.43 -15.41 -34.76
C HIS A 13 26.50 -14.90 -35.91
N ILE A 14 27.04 -14.03 -36.79
CA ILE A 14 26.56 -13.57 -38.14
C ILE A 14 25.84 -12.21 -38.16
N SER A 15 26.19 -11.20 -38.99
CA SER A 15 27.46 -10.66 -39.53
C SER A 15 27.14 -9.58 -40.58
N ILE A 16 27.96 -8.52 -40.72
CA ILE A 16 28.62 -8.10 -41.98
C ILE A 16 29.56 -6.91 -41.73
N LEU A 17 30.69 -6.93 -42.43
CA LEU A 17 31.82 -6.01 -42.32
C LEU A 17 31.92 -5.18 -43.61
N VAL A 18 32.13 -3.87 -43.52
CA VAL A 18 32.68 -3.06 -44.63
C VAL A 18 33.76 -2.13 -44.08
N LEU A 19 35.01 -2.34 -44.52
CA LEU A 19 36.09 -1.38 -44.41
C LEU A 19 35.90 -0.26 -45.44
N LEU A 20 36.22 0.99 -45.10
CA LEU A 20 36.76 1.96 -46.06
C LEU A 20 37.60 3.05 -45.39
N THR A 21 38.68 3.41 -46.07
CA THR A 21 39.71 4.40 -45.72
C THR A 21 39.32 5.84 -46.07
N ASN A 22 39.91 6.80 -45.34
CA ASN A 22 40.15 8.21 -45.69
C ASN A 22 39.21 8.90 -46.70
N CYS A 23 38.40 9.84 -46.21
CA CYS A 23 38.12 11.08 -46.96
C CYS A 23 37.77 12.23 -46.01
N GLU A 24 38.38 13.40 -46.20
CA GLU A 24 37.95 14.65 -45.58
C GLU A 24 36.78 15.25 -46.38
N SER A 25 35.63 15.49 -45.75
CA SER A 25 34.78 16.67 -46.01
C SER A 25 33.56 16.66 -45.06
N LEU A 26 33.18 17.83 -44.57
CA LEU A 26 32.05 17.99 -43.65
C LEU A 26 30.71 17.87 -44.39
N GLN A 27 29.80 17.01 -43.91
CA GLN A 27 28.35 17.28 -43.83
C GLN A 27 27.60 16.19 -43.04
N ASN A 28 26.67 16.62 -42.19
CA ASN A 28 25.68 15.82 -41.45
C ASN A 28 26.22 14.70 -40.54
N ASN A 29 26.65 15.06 -39.32
CA ASN A 29 26.83 14.11 -38.22
C ASN A 29 25.47 13.63 -37.70
N VAL A 30 24.86 12.66 -38.37
CA VAL A 30 23.79 11.85 -37.78
C VAL A 30 24.45 10.82 -36.86
N TYR A 31 24.28 10.99 -35.56
CA TYR A 31 24.74 10.00 -34.58
C TYR A 31 23.75 8.83 -34.56
N ASP A 32 24.10 7.74 -35.25
CA ASP A 32 23.47 6.43 -35.02
C ASP A 32 23.66 6.04 -33.55
N ILE A 33 22.55 5.75 -32.88
CA ILE A 33 22.51 5.35 -31.48
C ILE A 33 22.22 3.85 -31.39
N GLN A 34 22.99 3.14 -30.56
CA GLN A 34 22.68 1.77 -30.16
C GLN A 34 22.23 1.74 -28.70
N ALA A 35 20.95 1.46 -28.48
CA ALA A 35 20.40 1.19 -27.15
C ALA A 35 21.10 -0.05 -26.56
N SER A 36 21.83 0.15 -25.48
CA SER A 36 22.64 -0.88 -24.82
C SER A 36 22.34 -0.89 -23.33
N TYR A 37 21.97 -2.05 -22.79
CA TYR A 37 21.74 -2.22 -21.35
C TYR A 37 23.08 -2.33 -20.62
N PHE A 38 23.25 -1.57 -19.53
CA PHE A 38 24.42 -1.67 -18.66
C PHE A 38 24.01 -2.03 -17.23
N GLU A 39 24.61 -3.10 -16.70
CA GLU A 39 24.61 -3.39 -15.27
C GLU A 39 25.69 -2.54 -14.60
N THR A 40 25.31 -1.78 -13.57
CA THR A 40 26.28 -1.23 -12.60
C THR A 40 26.16 -2.00 -11.29
N PRO A 41 27.19 -2.01 -10.41
CA PRO A 41 27.16 -2.80 -9.18
C PRO A 41 25.98 -2.53 -8.23
N ASN A 42 25.33 -1.36 -8.36
CA ASN A 42 24.26 -0.90 -7.47
C ASN A 42 22.94 -0.53 -8.16
N ASN A 43 22.86 -0.49 -9.51
CA ASN A 43 21.61 -0.19 -10.22
C ASN A 43 21.64 -0.60 -11.72
N PHE A 44 20.46 -0.80 -12.31
CA PHE A 44 20.28 -0.92 -13.76
C PHE A 44 20.05 0.46 -14.38
N GLU A 45 20.88 0.86 -15.35
CA GLU A 45 20.65 2.08 -16.14
C GLU A 45 20.64 1.73 -17.63
N LEU A 46 19.58 2.12 -18.34
CA LEU A 46 19.60 2.15 -19.79
C LEU A 46 20.40 3.38 -20.22
N ARG A 47 21.51 3.18 -20.95
CA ARG A 47 22.28 4.27 -21.52
C ARG A 47 22.29 4.13 -23.03
N LEU A 48 21.74 5.13 -23.73
CA LEU A 48 21.90 5.23 -25.17
C LEU A 48 23.38 5.49 -25.48
N MET A 49 24.02 4.55 -26.16
CA MET A 49 25.43 4.68 -26.55
C MET A 49 25.51 5.28 -27.95
N LEU A 50 26.20 6.42 -28.05
CA LEU A 50 26.56 7.01 -29.34
C LEU A 50 27.55 6.06 -30.05
N LYS A 51 27.53 5.99 -31.40
CA LYS A 51 28.43 5.13 -32.20
C LYS A 51 29.95 5.28 -31.91
N ASN A 52 30.37 6.35 -31.22
CA ASN A 52 31.76 6.60 -30.81
C ASN A 52 32.11 6.02 -29.42
N GLY A 53 31.18 5.40 -28.70
CA GLY A 53 31.38 4.82 -27.37
C GLY A 53 31.19 5.79 -26.20
N ASN A 54 30.74 7.02 -26.46
CA ASN A 54 30.43 7.98 -25.40
C ASN A 54 29.04 7.73 -24.78
N TYR A 55 28.95 7.95 -23.47
CA TYR A 55 27.69 8.01 -22.72
C TYR A 55 27.24 9.45 -22.59
N ILE A 56 25.93 9.67 -22.53
CA ILE A 56 25.37 10.98 -22.18
C ILE A 56 25.09 11.03 -20.68
N ASN A 57 25.60 12.06 -20.03
CA ASN A 57 25.33 12.41 -18.64
C ASN A 57 24.65 13.78 -18.67
N ALA A 58 23.33 13.82 -18.81
CA ALA A 58 22.59 15.04 -19.20
C ALA A 58 22.38 16.02 -18.01
N ASN A 59 23.45 16.28 -17.27
CA ASN A 59 23.48 17.08 -16.05
C ASN A 59 24.15 18.46 -16.22
N SER A 60 24.61 18.82 -17.42
CA SER A 60 25.18 20.14 -17.73
C SER A 60 24.68 20.72 -19.06
N ASP A 61 24.70 22.05 -19.19
CA ASP A 61 24.34 22.76 -20.43
C ASP A 61 25.24 22.40 -21.63
N GLU A 62 26.45 21.86 -21.38
CA GLU A 62 27.32 21.39 -22.47
C GLU A 62 26.81 20.08 -23.09
N ASP A 63 26.19 19.21 -22.30
CA ASP A 63 25.64 17.93 -22.76
C ASP A 63 24.34 18.13 -23.59
N CYS A 64 23.68 19.29 -23.47
CA CYS A 64 22.50 19.64 -24.26
C CYS A 64 22.82 20.02 -25.73
N LYS A 65 24.07 20.33 -26.08
CA LYS A 65 24.40 21.02 -27.36
C LYS A 65 24.00 20.23 -28.62
N ASP A 66 24.14 18.90 -28.58
CA ASP A 66 23.90 18.02 -29.73
C ASP A 66 22.68 17.10 -29.56
N ILE A 67 21.95 17.19 -28.44
CA ILE A 67 20.87 16.22 -28.10
C ILE A 67 19.71 16.22 -29.10
N ASN A 68 19.40 17.38 -29.69
CA ASN A 68 18.41 17.55 -30.75
C ASN A 68 18.85 16.97 -32.11
N THR A 69 20.12 16.57 -32.27
CA THR A 69 20.66 16.00 -33.52
C THR A 69 20.59 14.48 -33.59
N TRP A 70 20.11 13.83 -32.52
CA TRP A 70 20.07 12.37 -32.40
C TRP A 70 19.00 11.77 -33.32
N ASP A 71 19.40 10.77 -34.10
CA ASP A 71 18.46 10.02 -34.93
C ASP A 71 17.90 8.83 -34.14
N LEU A 72 16.64 8.99 -33.72
CA LEU A 72 15.86 7.96 -33.03
C LEU A 72 15.03 7.09 -34.01
N SER A 73 15.20 7.23 -35.32
CA SER A 73 14.40 6.51 -36.33
C SER A 73 14.48 4.98 -36.23
N ASN A 74 15.54 4.42 -35.63
CA ASN A 74 15.68 2.99 -35.37
C ASN A 74 15.49 2.58 -33.90
N VAL A 75 15.14 3.54 -33.03
CA VAL A 75 14.98 3.32 -31.59
C VAL A 75 13.53 2.97 -31.28
N THR A 76 13.32 1.86 -30.57
CA THR A 76 11.99 1.39 -30.15
C THR A 76 11.71 1.58 -28.66
N ASN A 77 12.72 1.90 -27.87
CA ASN A 77 12.63 2.04 -26.41
C ASN A 77 13.60 3.15 -25.94
N ILE A 78 13.10 4.08 -25.13
CA ILE A 78 13.87 5.17 -24.51
C ILE A 78 13.65 5.21 -22.98
N ASP A 79 13.33 4.05 -22.39
CA ASP A 79 12.98 3.95 -20.97
C ASP A 79 14.13 4.46 -20.09
N PHE A 80 13.79 5.22 -19.04
CA PHE A 80 14.70 5.72 -18.00
C PHE A 80 15.89 6.58 -18.47
N LEU A 81 15.92 7.03 -19.72
CA LEU A 81 17.09 7.71 -20.30
C LEU A 81 17.53 8.99 -19.56
N PHE A 82 16.60 9.72 -18.94
CA PHE A 82 16.91 10.87 -18.07
C PHE A 82 16.50 10.63 -16.60
N VAL A 83 16.46 9.37 -16.16
CA VAL A 83 16.17 9.05 -14.76
C VAL A 83 17.20 9.69 -13.82
N ASN A 84 16.73 10.26 -12.72
CA ASN A 84 17.54 10.96 -11.71
C ASN A 84 18.38 12.14 -12.23
N GLN A 85 18.20 12.59 -13.48
CA GLN A 85 18.89 13.77 -14.00
C GLN A 85 18.17 15.03 -13.50
N THR A 86 18.34 15.37 -12.21
CA THR A 86 17.52 16.38 -11.51
C THR A 86 17.51 17.75 -12.17
N ASN A 87 18.62 18.11 -12.83
CA ASN A 87 18.82 19.37 -13.54
C ASN A 87 18.49 19.29 -15.05
N PHE A 88 18.11 18.12 -15.57
CA PHE A 88 17.87 17.94 -16.99
C PHE A 88 16.72 18.81 -17.47
N ASN A 89 17.02 19.69 -18.42
CA ASN A 89 16.05 20.55 -19.07
C ASN A 89 16.49 20.90 -20.51
N CYS A 90 17.21 20.00 -21.18
CA CYS A 90 17.67 20.20 -22.56
C CYS A 90 16.50 20.14 -23.54
N ASP A 91 16.50 21.02 -24.56
CA ASP A 91 15.52 20.96 -25.64
C ASP A 91 15.67 19.65 -26.45
N ILE A 92 14.55 18.92 -26.55
CA ILE A 92 14.37 17.63 -27.23
C ILE A 92 13.11 17.64 -28.12
N SER A 93 12.59 18.83 -28.43
CA SER A 93 11.35 19.04 -29.20
C SER A 93 11.40 18.49 -30.64
N ASN A 94 12.60 18.27 -31.20
CA ASN A 94 12.81 17.74 -32.55
C ASN A 94 12.93 16.21 -32.62
N TRP A 95 12.85 15.50 -31.49
CA TRP A 95 13.00 14.05 -31.44
C TRP A 95 11.89 13.32 -32.22
N ASN A 96 12.29 12.47 -33.17
CA ASN A 96 11.37 11.62 -33.90
C ASN A 96 11.08 10.32 -33.15
N LEU A 97 9.96 10.27 -32.43
CA LEU A 97 9.53 9.09 -31.66
C LEU A 97 8.67 8.10 -32.46
N SER A 98 8.58 8.21 -33.80
CA SER A 98 7.62 7.44 -34.61
C SER A 98 7.74 5.91 -34.50
N ASN A 99 8.90 5.38 -34.11
CA ASN A 99 9.13 3.94 -33.94
C ASN A 99 9.28 3.53 -32.46
N VAL A 100 9.22 4.48 -31.53
CA VAL A 100 9.29 4.22 -30.09
C VAL A 100 7.95 3.65 -29.61
N THR A 101 8.03 2.56 -28.84
CA THR A 101 6.86 1.89 -28.24
C THR A 101 6.84 1.99 -26.71
N SER A 102 7.94 2.41 -26.08
CA SER A 102 8.04 2.59 -24.63
C SER A 102 8.92 3.79 -24.28
N MET A 103 8.43 4.62 -23.34
CA MET A 103 9.16 5.74 -22.74
C MET A 103 8.99 5.75 -21.20
N LYS A 104 8.98 4.56 -20.61
CA LYS A 104 8.79 4.34 -19.18
C LYS A 104 9.84 5.09 -18.38
N GLY A 105 9.42 5.91 -17.42
CA GLY A 105 10.32 6.61 -16.49
C GLY A 105 11.33 7.55 -17.15
N LEU A 106 11.11 7.95 -18.41
CA LEU A 106 12.07 8.75 -19.19
C LEU A 106 12.52 10.03 -18.46
N PHE A 107 11.62 10.71 -17.75
CA PHE A 107 11.93 11.89 -16.92
C PHE A 107 11.74 11.64 -15.41
N GLN A 108 11.77 10.38 -14.97
CA GLN A 108 11.58 10.06 -13.56
C GLN A 108 12.68 10.72 -12.69
N ASN A 109 12.26 11.50 -11.70
CA ASN A 109 13.10 12.32 -10.83
C ASN A 109 13.91 13.43 -11.57
N ALA A 110 13.57 13.77 -12.82
CA ALA A 110 14.10 14.92 -13.53
C ALA A 110 13.39 16.22 -13.08
N SER A 111 13.62 16.63 -11.83
CA SER A 111 12.85 17.66 -11.11
C SER A 111 12.77 19.03 -11.80
N SER A 112 13.75 19.39 -12.62
CA SER A 112 13.81 20.64 -13.39
C SER A 112 13.26 20.54 -14.81
N PHE A 113 12.87 19.36 -15.28
CA PHE A 113 12.41 19.17 -16.65
C PHE A 113 11.07 19.87 -16.90
N ASN A 114 11.03 20.76 -17.89
CA ASN A 114 9.84 21.51 -18.31
C ASN A 114 9.92 21.93 -19.79
N GLN A 115 10.58 21.14 -20.65
CA GLN A 115 10.70 21.46 -22.08
C GLN A 115 9.48 21.05 -22.90
N ASN A 116 9.17 21.84 -23.93
CA ASN A 116 8.00 21.62 -24.77
C ASN A 116 8.16 20.36 -25.63
N ILE A 117 7.27 19.38 -25.39
CA ILE A 117 7.20 18.08 -26.06
C ILE A 117 5.84 17.84 -26.74
N SER A 118 5.05 18.90 -26.95
CA SER A 118 3.73 18.86 -27.63
C SER A 118 3.81 18.39 -29.10
N SER A 119 5.00 18.50 -29.71
CA SER A 119 5.32 18.08 -31.08
C SER A 119 5.54 16.57 -31.24
N TRP A 120 5.72 15.83 -30.14
CA TRP A 120 6.12 14.42 -30.18
C TRP A 120 5.01 13.52 -30.72
N ASN A 121 5.36 12.70 -31.73
CA ASN A 121 4.47 11.63 -32.18
C ASN A 121 4.54 10.41 -31.26
N VAL A 122 3.66 10.38 -30.26
CA VAL A 122 3.57 9.28 -29.28
C VAL A 122 2.60 8.16 -29.70
N SER A 123 2.09 8.15 -30.94
CA SER A 123 0.99 7.26 -31.34
C SER A 123 1.30 5.76 -31.29
N ASN A 124 2.58 5.37 -31.27
CA ASN A 124 3.01 3.97 -31.17
C ASN A 124 3.42 3.56 -29.74
N ILE A 125 3.39 4.49 -28.78
CA ILE A 125 3.72 4.22 -27.39
C ILE A 125 2.63 3.36 -26.73
N THR A 126 3.04 2.28 -26.08
CA THR A 126 2.19 1.39 -25.28
C THR A 126 2.44 1.54 -23.78
N ASN A 127 3.63 2.00 -23.38
CA ASN A 127 4.01 2.18 -21.98
C ASN A 127 4.51 3.61 -21.70
N MET A 128 3.78 4.31 -20.83
CA MET A 128 4.12 5.65 -20.30
C MET A 128 4.32 5.62 -18.78
N SER A 129 4.46 4.44 -18.16
CA SER A 129 4.55 4.33 -16.70
C SER A 129 5.72 5.14 -16.13
N SER A 130 5.50 5.81 -15.01
CA SER A 130 6.45 6.71 -14.32
C SER A 130 7.06 7.85 -15.16
N LEU A 131 6.57 8.13 -16.38
CA LEU A 131 7.23 9.05 -17.33
C LEU A 131 7.57 10.43 -16.73
N PHE A 132 6.68 11.03 -15.94
CA PHE A 132 6.91 12.31 -15.23
C PHE A 132 6.94 12.15 -13.70
N ALA A 133 7.20 10.94 -13.17
CA ALA A 133 7.23 10.70 -11.73
C ALA A 133 8.32 11.56 -11.06
N ASN A 134 7.95 12.41 -10.08
CA ASN A 134 8.79 13.44 -9.46
C ASN A 134 9.41 14.47 -10.46
N ALA A 135 8.86 14.64 -11.66
CA ALA A 135 9.22 15.76 -12.55
C ALA A 135 8.53 17.05 -12.05
N THR A 136 8.93 17.52 -10.87
CA THR A 136 8.20 18.53 -10.07
C THR A 136 7.94 19.86 -10.76
N SER A 137 8.72 20.20 -11.80
CA SER A 137 8.59 21.44 -12.57
C SER A 137 7.82 21.26 -13.89
N PHE A 138 7.47 20.03 -14.29
CA PHE A 138 6.86 19.75 -15.58
C PHE A 138 5.41 20.24 -15.64
N ASN A 139 5.12 21.16 -16.57
CA ASN A 139 3.78 21.70 -16.79
C ASN A 139 3.57 22.12 -18.26
N GLN A 140 4.10 21.35 -19.23
CA GLN A 140 3.94 21.64 -20.66
C GLN A 140 2.71 20.96 -21.24
N ASP A 141 2.06 21.63 -22.20
CA ASP A 141 0.89 21.13 -22.90
C ASP A 141 1.19 19.82 -23.64
N ILE A 142 0.40 18.79 -23.31
CA ILE A 142 0.41 17.45 -23.93
C ILE A 142 -1.00 17.01 -24.32
N SER A 143 -1.95 17.96 -24.42
CA SER A 143 -3.34 17.73 -24.84
C SER A 143 -3.48 17.16 -26.28
N SER A 144 -2.45 17.40 -27.11
CA SER A 144 -2.32 16.93 -28.50
C SER A 144 -1.91 15.47 -28.64
N TRP A 145 -1.44 14.83 -27.58
CA TRP A 145 -0.84 13.49 -27.63
C TRP A 145 -1.88 12.41 -27.94
N ASN A 146 -1.63 11.62 -29.00
CA ASN A 146 -2.45 10.44 -29.30
C ASN A 146 -2.03 9.25 -28.43
N VAL A 147 -2.66 9.11 -27.27
CA VAL A 147 -2.40 8.02 -26.31
C VAL A 147 -3.21 6.75 -26.56
N THR A 148 -3.90 6.61 -27.71
CA THR A 148 -4.84 5.50 -27.98
C THR A 148 -4.21 4.10 -27.84
N ASN A 149 -2.90 3.94 -28.08
CA ASN A 149 -2.21 2.65 -27.96
C ASN A 149 -1.61 2.37 -26.57
N VAL A 150 -1.70 3.33 -25.63
CA VAL A 150 -1.15 3.17 -24.28
C VAL A 150 -1.98 2.18 -23.47
N THR A 151 -1.31 1.22 -22.85
CA THR A 151 -1.90 0.22 -21.96
C THR A 151 -1.50 0.45 -20.49
N ASP A 152 -0.33 1.04 -20.24
CA ASP A 152 0.18 1.32 -18.89
C ASP A 152 0.51 2.82 -18.69
N MET A 153 -0.23 3.46 -17.79
CA MET A 153 -0.03 4.85 -17.33
C MET A 153 0.28 4.91 -15.83
N SER A 154 0.66 3.79 -15.19
CA SER A 154 0.92 3.80 -13.75
C SER A 154 2.03 4.78 -13.36
N TYR A 155 1.84 5.51 -12.27
CA TYR A 155 2.73 6.55 -11.77
C TYR A 155 3.03 7.72 -12.74
N LEU A 156 2.28 7.90 -13.84
CA LEU A 156 2.59 8.90 -14.90
C LEU A 156 2.89 10.31 -14.35
N PHE A 157 2.04 10.85 -13.47
CA PHE A 157 2.22 12.16 -12.82
C PHE A 157 2.43 12.05 -11.30
N HIS A 158 2.92 10.90 -10.81
CA HIS A 158 3.20 10.66 -9.40
C HIS A 158 4.18 11.73 -8.88
N TYR A 159 3.77 12.53 -7.87
CA TYR A 159 4.55 13.65 -7.34
C TYR A 159 4.94 14.72 -8.39
N ALA A 160 4.25 14.81 -9.54
CA ALA A 160 4.45 15.88 -10.53
C ALA A 160 3.70 17.15 -10.09
N THR A 161 4.18 17.79 -9.01
CA THR A 161 3.44 18.80 -8.24
C THR A 161 2.99 20.03 -9.02
N ALA A 162 3.67 20.41 -10.10
CA ALA A 162 3.33 21.56 -10.93
C ALA A 162 2.42 21.25 -12.13
N PHE A 163 2.13 19.98 -12.42
CA PHE A 163 1.41 19.59 -13.64
C PHE A 163 -0.10 19.89 -13.52
N ASN A 164 -0.61 20.75 -14.41
CA ASN A 164 -2.02 21.14 -14.44
C ASN A 164 -2.49 21.46 -15.87
N GLN A 165 -2.21 20.57 -16.82
CA GLN A 165 -2.61 20.72 -18.23
C GLN A 165 -3.86 19.88 -18.57
N ASP A 166 -4.63 20.31 -19.57
CA ASP A 166 -5.84 19.59 -19.99
C ASP A 166 -5.48 18.29 -20.72
N ILE A 167 -5.85 17.16 -20.13
CA ILE A 167 -5.73 15.80 -20.69
C ILE A 167 -7.12 15.13 -20.82
N ASN A 168 -8.20 15.89 -20.73
CA ASN A 168 -9.58 15.39 -20.87
C ASN A 168 -9.85 14.84 -22.29
N SER A 169 -9.12 15.34 -23.29
CA SER A 169 -9.15 14.91 -24.70
C SER A 169 -8.55 13.52 -24.95
N TRP A 170 -7.80 12.96 -24.01
CA TRP A 170 -7.06 11.72 -24.20
C TRP A 170 -7.97 10.50 -24.34
N ASN A 171 -7.73 9.73 -25.41
CA ASN A 171 -8.39 8.45 -25.61
C ASN A 171 -7.70 7.33 -24.82
N VAL A 172 -8.18 7.07 -23.61
CA VAL A 172 -7.61 6.08 -22.68
C VAL A 172 -8.25 4.68 -22.76
N THR A 173 -9.05 4.38 -23.79
CA THR A 173 -9.84 3.12 -23.88
C THR A 173 -9.02 1.84 -23.77
N ASN A 174 -7.73 1.86 -24.12
CA ASN A 174 -6.84 0.69 -24.06
C ASN A 174 -6.00 0.61 -22.77
N VAL A 175 -6.08 1.60 -21.88
CA VAL A 175 -5.34 1.62 -20.62
C VAL A 175 -5.93 0.58 -19.67
N THR A 176 -5.07 -0.30 -19.16
CA THR A 176 -5.43 -1.32 -18.16
C THR A 176 -4.91 -0.97 -16.76
N ASN A 177 -3.85 -0.16 -16.67
CA ASN A 177 -3.21 0.22 -15.42
C ASN A 177 -3.12 1.75 -15.25
N MET A 178 -3.84 2.28 -14.27
CA MET A 178 -3.85 3.71 -13.87
C MET A 178 -3.37 3.91 -12.42
N SER A 179 -2.68 2.94 -11.83
CA SER A 179 -2.26 3.03 -10.43
C SER A 179 -1.35 4.23 -10.17
N HIS A 180 -1.58 4.93 -9.07
CA HIS A 180 -0.80 6.10 -8.63
C HIS A 180 -0.65 7.24 -9.66
N ILE A 181 -1.50 7.31 -10.69
CA ILE A 181 -1.34 8.27 -11.80
C ILE A 181 -1.31 9.74 -11.33
N PHE A 182 -2.07 10.11 -10.28
CA PHE A 182 -2.11 11.44 -9.67
C PHE A 182 -1.72 11.43 -8.18
N ASP A 183 -1.04 10.39 -7.70
CA ASP A 183 -0.62 10.30 -6.29
C ASP A 183 0.33 11.45 -5.93
N ASN A 184 -0.09 12.26 -4.95
CA ASN A 184 0.56 13.50 -4.51
C ASN A 184 0.78 14.56 -5.62
N ALA A 185 -0.08 14.61 -6.63
CA ALA A 185 -0.08 15.67 -7.64
C ALA A 185 -1.02 16.82 -7.20
N THR A 186 -0.43 17.86 -6.60
CA THR A 186 -1.15 18.82 -5.73
C THR A 186 -1.87 19.97 -6.46
N GLU A 187 -1.29 20.57 -7.50
CA GLU A 187 -1.88 21.72 -8.24
C GLU A 187 -2.90 21.29 -9.32
N LEU A 188 -3.35 20.04 -9.29
CA LEU A 188 -3.90 19.34 -10.46
C LEU A 188 -5.45 19.43 -10.49
N ASP A 189 -6.01 20.44 -11.14
CA ASP A 189 -7.47 20.63 -11.40
C ASP A 189 -7.87 20.08 -12.78
N ILE A 190 -7.44 18.84 -13.05
CA ILE A 190 -7.63 18.20 -14.36
C ILE A 190 -9.01 17.58 -14.48
N LYS A 191 -9.70 17.88 -15.58
CA LYS A 191 -10.92 17.17 -15.97
C LYS A 191 -10.55 15.83 -16.59
N ILE A 192 -11.17 14.75 -16.10
CA ILE A 192 -11.06 13.40 -16.66
C ILE A 192 -12.45 12.80 -16.96
N SER A 193 -13.48 13.66 -17.04
CA SER A 193 -14.88 13.25 -17.08
C SER A 193 -15.34 12.62 -18.41
N SER A 194 -14.49 12.66 -19.44
CA SER A 194 -14.67 11.94 -20.72
C SER A 194 -13.74 10.74 -20.92
N TRP A 195 -13.00 10.32 -19.90
CA TRP A 195 -12.16 9.12 -19.98
C TRP A 195 -13.01 7.84 -19.94
N ASP A 196 -12.94 7.03 -21.00
CA ASP A 196 -13.48 5.66 -21.00
C ASP A 196 -12.48 4.72 -20.31
N THR A 197 -12.72 4.46 -19.03
CA THR A 197 -11.90 3.54 -18.22
C THR A 197 -12.39 2.09 -18.25
N SER A 198 -13.23 1.70 -19.22
CA SER A 198 -13.87 0.36 -19.26
C SER A 198 -12.93 -0.83 -19.44
N ASN A 199 -11.63 -0.62 -19.67
CA ASN A 199 -10.59 -1.65 -19.69
C ASN A 199 -9.60 -1.56 -18.50
N VAL A 200 -9.74 -0.58 -17.61
CA VAL A 200 -8.87 -0.43 -16.44
C VAL A 200 -9.14 -1.54 -15.43
N THR A 201 -8.10 -2.26 -15.04
CA THR A 201 -8.15 -3.32 -14.01
C THR A 201 -7.48 -2.89 -12.71
N ASN A 202 -6.61 -1.88 -12.73
CA ASN A 202 -5.91 -1.38 -11.53
C ASN A 202 -6.01 0.14 -11.40
N MET A 203 -6.59 0.60 -10.29
CA MET A 203 -6.67 2.01 -9.87
C MET A 203 -6.05 2.24 -8.48
N SER A 204 -5.18 1.33 -8.00
CA SER A 204 -4.57 1.47 -6.67
C SER A 204 -3.81 2.80 -6.55
N GLY A 205 -4.09 3.57 -5.50
CA GLY A 205 -3.46 4.86 -5.23
C GLY A 205 -3.75 5.97 -6.24
N MET A 206 -4.70 5.81 -7.18
CA MET A 206 -4.93 6.76 -8.29
C MET A 206 -5.06 8.23 -7.85
N PHE A 207 -5.70 8.49 -6.70
CA PHE A 207 -5.88 9.82 -6.09
C PHE A 207 -5.31 9.90 -4.67
N LYS A 208 -4.32 9.07 -4.35
CA LYS A 208 -3.66 9.07 -3.03
C LYS A 208 -2.98 10.43 -2.76
N ASN A 209 -3.00 10.88 -1.50
CA ASN A 209 -2.48 12.17 -1.05
C ASN A 209 -3.09 13.40 -1.77
N LYS A 210 -4.18 13.24 -2.52
CA LYS A 210 -4.79 14.33 -3.31
C LYS A 210 -5.93 14.97 -2.52
N ILE A 211 -5.76 16.24 -2.14
CA ILE A 211 -6.78 16.99 -1.38
C ILE A 211 -8.02 17.23 -2.25
N THR A 212 -7.87 17.95 -3.36
CA THR A 212 -8.96 18.17 -4.33
C THR A 212 -8.98 17.04 -5.35
N ILE A 213 -10.09 16.31 -5.47
CA ILE A 213 -10.28 15.26 -6.49
C ILE A 213 -11.18 15.81 -7.61
N PRO A 214 -10.85 15.59 -8.90
CA PRO A 214 -11.67 16.05 -10.02
C PRO A 214 -12.98 15.26 -10.12
N ASP A 215 -13.92 15.68 -10.96
CA ASP A 215 -15.17 14.93 -11.17
C ASP A 215 -14.90 13.51 -11.72
N ILE A 216 -15.19 12.50 -10.89
CA ILE A 216 -15.01 11.08 -11.19
C ILE A 216 -16.34 10.32 -11.41
N THR A 217 -17.47 11.02 -11.46
CA THR A 217 -18.81 10.39 -11.50
C THR A 217 -19.04 9.52 -12.75
N ASN A 218 -18.32 9.79 -13.84
CA ASN A 218 -18.38 9.07 -15.11
C ASN A 218 -17.34 7.93 -15.25
N LEU A 219 -16.43 7.72 -14.28
CA LEU A 219 -15.44 6.65 -14.39
C LEU A 219 -16.12 5.28 -14.41
N ILE A 220 -15.74 4.44 -15.36
CA ILE A 220 -16.23 3.07 -15.51
C ILE A 220 -15.30 2.14 -14.72
N ILE A 221 -15.88 1.46 -13.73
CA ILE A 221 -15.15 0.73 -12.69
C ILE A 221 -15.32 -0.80 -12.80
N SER A 222 -16.25 -1.28 -13.65
CA SER A 222 -16.71 -2.67 -13.69
C SER A 222 -15.66 -3.76 -14.01
N LYS A 223 -14.43 -3.40 -14.40
CA LYS A 223 -13.29 -4.32 -14.55
C LYS A 223 -12.17 -4.13 -13.54
N VAL A 224 -12.27 -3.13 -12.65
CA VAL A 224 -11.25 -2.82 -11.65
C VAL A 224 -11.24 -3.94 -10.61
N THR A 225 -10.07 -4.57 -10.42
CA THR A 225 -9.85 -5.63 -9.42
C THR A 225 -9.10 -5.13 -8.19
N ASN A 226 -8.42 -3.98 -8.29
CA ASN A 226 -7.59 -3.40 -7.23
C ASN A 226 -7.84 -1.89 -7.06
N MET A 227 -8.24 -1.51 -5.85
CA MET A 227 -8.50 -0.13 -5.39
C MET A 227 -7.65 0.25 -4.15
N GLU A 228 -6.57 -0.51 -3.87
CA GLU A 228 -5.73 -0.27 -2.70
C GLU A 228 -5.28 1.21 -2.61
N SER A 229 -5.53 1.85 -1.47
CA SER A 229 -5.19 3.24 -1.19
C SER A 229 -5.73 4.27 -2.21
N MET A 230 -6.76 3.96 -3.02
CA MET A 230 -7.22 4.83 -4.11
C MET A 230 -7.51 6.28 -3.67
N PHE A 231 -8.04 6.47 -2.46
CA PHE A 231 -8.32 7.76 -1.82
C PHE A 231 -7.59 7.92 -0.47
N GLU A 232 -6.47 7.22 -0.24
CA GLU A 232 -5.70 7.36 1.00
C GLU A 232 -5.19 8.80 1.15
N ASN A 233 -5.44 9.42 2.31
CA ASN A 233 -5.15 10.82 2.63
C ASN A 233 -5.90 11.86 1.76
N ALA A 234 -6.96 11.48 1.05
CA ALA A 234 -7.82 12.43 0.33
C ALA A 234 -8.82 13.10 1.30
N THR A 235 -8.33 14.05 2.09
CA THR A 235 -9.06 14.60 3.27
C THR A 235 -10.41 15.23 2.93
N ASP A 236 -10.55 15.79 1.73
CA ASP A 236 -11.72 16.54 1.28
C ASP A 236 -12.60 15.72 0.31
N PHE A 237 -12.31 14.42 0.14
CA PHE A 237 -13.05 13.57 -0.76
C PHE A 237 -14.43 13.18 -0.21
N ASN A 238 -15.48 13.57 -0.93
CA ASN A 238 -16.87 13.18 -0.64
C ASN A 238 -17.76 13.15 -1.90
N GLN A 239 -17.21 12.82 -3.07
CA GLN A 239 -18.00 12.74 -4.31
C GLN A 239 -18.80 11.45 -4.39
N ASN A 240 -20.00 11.50 -4.96
CA ASN A 240 -20.87 10.35 -5.08
C ASN A 240 -20.25 9.25 -5.98
N ILE A 241 -20.08 8.06 -5.40
CA ILE A 241 -19.57 6.83 -6.04
C ILE A 241 -20.54 5.64 -5.85
N SER A 242 -21.80 5.91 -5.49
CA SER A 242 -22.82 4.88 -5.27
C SER A 242 -23.17 4.08 -6.54
N ASN A 243 -22.88 4.64 -7.71
CA ASN A 243 -23.12 4.04 -9.03
C ASN A 243 -22.00 3.11 -9.50
N TRP A 244 -20.93 2.94 -8.72
CA TRP A 244 -19.79 2.11 -9.10
C TRP A 244 -20.10 0.61 -8.98
N ASP A 245 -19.98 -0.11 -10.10
CA ASP A 245 -19.95 -1.57 -10.11
C ASP A 245 -18.58 -2.04 -9.60
N VAL A 246 -18.54 -2.38 -8.30
CA VAL A 246 -17.36 -2.90 -7.61
C VAL A 246 -17.32 -4.43 -7.56
N SER A 247 -18.21 -5.13 -8.26
CA SER A 247 -18.37 -6.61 -8.16
C SER A 247 -17.11 -7.41 -8.53
N ASN A 248 -16.19 -6.85 -9.33
CA ASN A 248 -14.90 -7.47 -9.68
C ASN A 248 -13.74 -7.07 -8.74
N VAL A 249 -13.96 -6.19 -7.75
CA VAL A 249 -12.90 -5.72 -6.84
C VAL A 249 -12.54 -6.81 -5.84
N THR A 250 -11.23 -7.07 -5.71
CA THR A 250 -10.69 -8.08 -4.78
C THR A 250 -9.85 -7.47 -3.65
N ASN A 251 -9.37 -6.24 -3.82
CA ASN A 251 -8.52 -5.52 -2.85
C ASN A 251 -9.02 -4.06 -2.66
N MET A 252 -9.47 -3.75 -1.45
CA MET A 252 -9.91 -2.41 -1.00
C MET A 252 -9.06 -1.89 0.18
N LYS A 253 -7.87 -2.47 0.41
CA LYS A 253 -6.96 -2.09 1.48
C LYS A 253 -6.72 -0.57 1.49
N SER A 254 -6.85 0.07 2.64
CA SER A 254 -6.65 1.52 2.86
C SER A 254 -7.45 2.45 1.93
N MET A 255 -8.48 1.98 1.22
CA MET A 255 -9.13 2.74 0.14
C MET A 255 -9.57 4.16 0.56
N PHE A 256 -10.13 4.32 1.76
CA PHE A 256 -10.57 5.60 2.34
C PHE A 256 -9.78 5.98 3.60
N LYS A 257 -8.59 5.43 3.80
CA LYS A 257 -7.77 5.75 4.98
C LYS A 257 -7.46 7.25 5.01
N ASN A 258 -7.68 7.93 6.15
CA ASN A 258 -7.58 9.39 6.29
C ASN A 258 -8.48 10.21 5.31
N ALA A 259 -9.51 9.62 4.69
CA ALA A 259 -10.53 10.37 3.96
C ALA A 259 -11.55 10.95 4.97
N ILE A 260 -11.09 11.96 5.73
CA ILE A 260 -11.72 12.43 6.97
C ILE A 260 -13.22 12.73 6.81
N ILE A 261 -13.60 13.44 5.74
CA ILE A 261 -15.00 13.88 5.51
C ILE A 261 -15.85 12.93 4.66
N PHE A 262 -15.29 11.82 4.18
CA PHE A 262 -16.01 10.89 3.31
C PHE A 262 -17.23 10.32 4.05
N ASN A 263 -18.42 10.41 3.45
CA ASN A 263 -19.65 9.84 4.01
C ASN A 263 -20.70 9.50 2.94
N GLN A 264 -20.27 9.07 1.76
CA GLN A 264 -21.20 8.70 0.67
C GLN A 264 -21.82 7.33 0.91
N ASN A 265 -23.08 7.19 0.52
CA ASN A 265 -23.79 5.92 0.61
C ASN A 265 -23.21 4.89 -0.38
N ILE A 266 -22.76 3.76 0.17
CA ILE A 266 -22.13 2.65 -0.54
C ILE A 266 -22.75 1.30 -0.10
N ASN A 267 -23.98 1.34 0.45
CA ASN A 267 -24.73 0.17 0.89
C ASN A 267 -24.97 -0.86 -0.25
N ASP A 268 -25.19 -0.37 -1.48
CA ASP A 268 -25.54 -1.16 -2.66
C ASP A 268 -24.31 -1.79 -3.36
N TRP A 269 -23.11 -1.60 -2.83
CA TRP A 269 -21.87 -2.18 -3.38
C TRP A 269 -21.79 -3.70 -3.18
N ASP A 270 -21.64 -4.44 -4.27
CA ASP A 270 -21.32 -5.88 -4.23
C ASP A 270 -19.83 -6.09 -3.88
N VAL A 271 -19.55 -6.17 -2.59
CA VAL A 271 -18.20 -6.47 -2.06
C VAL A 271 -17.89 -7.98 -1.98
N SER A 272 -18.72 -8.86 -2.56
CA SER A 272 -18.62 -10.32 -2.33
C SER A 272 -17.33 -10.96 -2.85
N ASN A 273 -16.62 -10.33 -3.79
CA ASN A 273 -15.30 -10.79 -4.26
C ASN A 273 -14.11 -10.16 -3.51
N VAL A 274 -14.34 -9.24 -2.56
CA VAL A 274 -13.28 -8.59 -1.81
C VAL A 274 -12.65 -9.55 -0.82
N THR A 275 -11.32 -9.67 -0.87
CA THR A 275 -10.52 -10.54 0.01
C THR A 275 -9.71 -9.76 1.04
N ASN A 276 -9.51 -8.45 0.83
CA ASN A 276 -8.68 -7.60 1.67
C ASN A 276 -9.34 -6.22 1.87
N MET A 277 -9.70 -5.91 3.12
CA MET A 277 -10.27 -4.63 3.57
C MET A 277 -9.39 -3.96 4.64
N ALA A 278 -8.13 -4.38 4.79
CA ALA A 278 -7.22 -3.88 5.81
C ALA A 278 -7.11 -2.35 5.75
N GLY A 279 -7.37 -1.66 6.86
CA GLY A 279 -7.28 -0.20 6.97
C GLY A 279 -8.30 0.59 6.14
N MET A 280 -9.31 -0.03 5.53
CA MET A 280 -10.20 0.61 4.54
C MET A 280 -10.81 1.95 5.02
N PHE A 281 -11.18 2.06 6.30
CA PHE A 281 -11.76 3.26 6.91
C PHE A 281 -10.95 3.79 8.12
N TYR A 282 -9.67 3.44 8.23
CA TYR A 282 -8.76 3.95 9.25
C TYR A 282 -8.72 5.50 9.20
N ASP A 283 -9.05 6.19 10.30
CA ASP A 283 -9.12 7.65 10.41
C ASP A 283 -10.15 8.33 9.46
N ALA A 284 -11.07 7.57 8.85
CA ALA A 284 -12.20 8.12 8.08
C ALA A 284 -13.34 8.58 9.02
N THR A 285 -13.07 9.61 9.83
CA THR A 285 -13.82 9.90 11.07
C THR A 285 -15.32 10.18 10.89
N VAL A 286 -15.75 10.71 9.74
CA VAL A 286 -17.17 11.05 9.49
C VAL A 286 -17.98 9.86 8.95
N PHE A 287 -17.37 8.89 8.24
CA PHE A 287 -18.12 7.83 7.56
C PHE A 287 -18.92 6.96 8.55
N ASN A 288 -20.25 6.97 8.40
CA ASN A 288 -21.21 6.25 9.24
C ASN A 288 -22.37 5.59 8.47
N GLN A 289 -22.23 5.41 7.15
CA GLN A 289 -23.28 4.84 6.30
C GLN A 289 -23.53 3.36 6.59
N ASP A 290 -24.74 2.88 6.30
CA ASP A 290 -25.11 1.48 6.50
C ASP A 290 -24.34 0.55 5.53
N ILE A 291 -23.62 -0.40 6.12
CA ILE A 291 -22.86 -1.46 5.43
C ILE A 291 -23.22 -2.85 6.00
N SER A 292 -24.33 -2.97 6.75
CA SER A 292 -24.77 -4.22 7.36
C SER A 292 -25.08 -5.31 6.33
N ASN A 293 -25.57 -4.92 5.15
CA ASN A 293 -25.90 -5.82 4.03
C ASN A 293 -24.68 -6.29 3.22
N TRP A 294 -23.46 -5.84 3.52
CA TRP A 294 -22.27 -6.23 2.78
C TRP A 294 -21.91 -7.71 2.98
N ASN A 295 -21.79 -8.46 1.89
CA ASN A 295 -21.29 -9.83 1.94
C ASN A 295 -19.77 -9.86 2.08
N VAL A 296 -19.27 -9.84 3.32
CA VAL A 296 -17.84 -9.92 3.64
C VAL A 296 -17.29 -11.35 3.72
N SER A 297 -18.04 -12.38 3.31
CA SER A 297 -17.67 -13.79 3.55
C SER A 297 -16.36 -14.26 2.90
N ASN A 298 -15.84 -13.54 1.90
CA ASN A 298 -14.57 -13.85 1.25
C ASN A 298 -13.38 -13.01 1.78
N VAL A 299 -13.62 -12.09 2.72
CA VAL A 299 -12.58 -11.26 3.31
C VAL A 299 -11.70 -12.10 4.23
N THR A 300 -10.38 -12.02 4.02
CA THR A 300 -9.36 -12.71 4.83
C THR A 300 -8.61 -11.76 5.76
N ASN A 301 -8.57 -10.46 5.45
CA ASN A 301 -7.84 -9.46 6.21
C ASN A 301 -8.68 -8.20 6.45
N MET A 302 -8.96 -7.93 7.73
CA MET A 302 -9.67 -6.74 8.23
C MET A 302 -8.79 -5.90 9.19
N SER A 303 -7.48 -6.16 9.23
CA SER A 303 -6.55 -5.45 10.14
C SER A 303 -6.68 -3.92 10.00
N ARG A 304 -6.84 -3.24 11.14
CA ARG A 304 -7.01 -1.78 11.25
C ARG A 304 -8.20 -1.17 10.47
N MET A 305 -9.17 -1.98 9.99
CA MET A 305 -10.25 -1.51 9.11
C MET A 305 -11.02 -0.31 9.69
N PHE A 306 -11.28 -0.29 11.00
CA PHE A 306 -11.97 0.78 11.72
C PHE A 306 -11.08 1.47 12.78
N LYS A 307 -9.75 1.45 12.60
CA LYS A 307 -8.85 2.13 13.54
C LYS A 307 -9.19 3.62 13.65
N ASN A 308 -9.18 4.14 14.88
CA ASN A 308 -9.54 5.50 15.29
C ASN A 308 -10.98 5.94 14.94
N LYS A 309 -11.90 5.01 14.64
CA LYS A 309 -13.31 5.33 14.39
C LYS A 309 -14.06 5.64 15.68
N ILE A 310 -14.70 6.82 15.74
CA ILE A 310 -15.63 7.14 16.83
C ILE A 310 -16.98 6.44 16.61
N ILE A 311 -17.51 6.49 15.39
CA ILE A 311 -18.77 5.84 15.01
C ILE A 311 -18.45 4.75 13.99
N ILE A 312 -18.91 3.53 14.27
CA ILE A 312 -18.84 2.38 13.36
C ILE A 312 -20.28 2.02 13.00
N PRO A 313 -20.62 1.73 11.73
CA PRO A 313 -21.94 1.23 11.33
C PRO A 313 -22.29 -0.12 11.97
N ASN A 314 -23.51 -0.62 11.79
CA ASN A 314 -23.86 -1.97 12.23
C ASN A 314 -23.05 -3.02 11.45
N ILE A 315 -22.33 -3.88 12.17
CA ILE A 315 -21.53 -4.99 11.64
C ILE A 315 -21.83 -6.33 12.32
N SER A 316 -22.86 -6.42 13.16
CA SER A 316 -23.19 -7.61 13.95
C SER A 316 -23.47 -8.85 13.09
N ASP A 317 -24.13 -8.67 11.94
CA ASP A 317 -24.55 -9.76 11.04
C ASP A 317 -23.46 -10.19 10.02
N TRP A 318 -22.25 -9.61 10.10
CA TRP A 318 -21.17 -9.92 9.16
C TRP A 318 -20.61 -11.34 9.32
N ASN A 319 -20.58 -12.10 8.23
CA ASN A 319 -19.91 -13.39 8.20
C ASN A 319 -18.39 -13.23 8.08
N VAL A 320 -17.70 -13.22 9.22
CA VAL A 320 -16.23 -13.11 9.32
C VAL A 320 -15.50 -14.47 9.29
N SER A 321 -16.16 -15.59 8.96
CA SER A 321 -15.60 -16.94 9.13
C SER A 321 -14.33 -17.25 8.33
N ASN A 322 -14.01 -16.47 7.30
CA ASN A 322 -12.79 -16.64 6.50
C ASN A 322 -11.68 -15.62 6.85
N VAL A 323 -11.92 -14.72 7.82
CA VAL A 323 -10.92 -13.75 8.27
C VAL A 323 -9.84 -14.47 9.07
N THR A 324 -8.58 -14.22 8.71
CA THR A 324 -7.39 -14.74 9.41
C THR A 324 -6.66 -13.66 10.20
N ASN A 325 -6.82 -12.38 9.82
CA ASN A 325 -6.15 -11.25 10.45
C ASN A 325 -7.14 -10.11 10.79
N MET A 326 -7.27 -9.82 12.09
CA MET A 326 -8.05 -8.71 12.66
C MET A 326 -7.19 -7.71 13.47
N GLU A 327 -5.86 -7.71 13.26
CA GLU A 327 -4.90 -6.88 14.00
C GLU A 327 -5.36 -5.40 14.05
N GLY A 328 -5.61 -4.88 15.25
CA GLY A 328 -5.99 -3.48 15.46
C GLY A 328 -7.30 -3.03 14.82
N MET A 329 -8.22 -3.94 14.48
CA MET A 329 -9.47 -3.61 13.74
C MET A 329 -10.27 -2.46 14.39
N PHE A 330 -10.35 -2.40 15.72
CA PHE A 330 -11.02 -1.36 16.51
C PHE A 330 -10.05 -0.58 17.41
N ASP A 331 -8.75 -0.56 17.09
CA ASP A 331 -7.74 0.23 17.79
C ASP A 331 -8.16 1.72 17.83
N GLY A 332 -8.22 2.34 19.00
CA GLY A 332 -8.67 3.73 19.17
C GLY A 332 -10.17 3.97 18.98
N ALA A 333 -10.98 2.92 18.82
CA ALA A 333 -12.43 3.06 18.67
C ALA A 333 -13.13 3.25 20.03
N THR A 334 -12.89 4.39 20.67
CA THR A 334 -13.24 4.66 22.09
C THR A 334 -14.71 4.49 22.45
N ALA A 335 -15.64 4.63 21.50
CA ALA A 335 -17.08 4.42 21.71
C ALA A 335 -17.62 3.08 21.18
N PHE A 336 -16.75 2.19 20.69
CA PHE A 336 -17.16 0.89 20.14
C PHE A 336 -17.59 -0.07 21.26
N ASN A 337 -18.84 -0.52 21.18
CA ASN A 337 -19.43 -1.51 22.09
C ASN A 337 -20.62 -2.22 21.42
N GLN A 338 -20.50 -2.58 20.13
CA GLN A 338 -21.55 -3.29 19.39
C GLN A 338 -21.47 -4.80 19.60
N ASP A 339 -22.63 -5.47 19.61
CA ASP A 339 -22.70 -6.93 19.73
C ASP A 339 -22.00 -7.60 18.54
N ILE A 340 -20.95 -8.36 18.86
CA ILE A 340 -20.15 -9.19 17.95
C ILE A 340 -20.02 -10.63 18.50
N SER A 341 -20.91 -11.01 19.43
CA SER A 341 -20.91 -12.34 20.07
C SER A 341 -21.14 -13.47 19.06
N GLY A 342 -21.92 -13.21 18.00
CA GLY A 342 -22.22 -14.16 16.92
C GLY A 342 -21.13 -14.35 15.87
N TRP A 343 -20.00 -13.62 15.96
CA TRP A 343 -18.91 -13.72 14.98
C TRP A 343 -18.15 -15.05 15.08
N ILE A 344 -18.01 -15.75 13.96
CA ILE A 344 -17.23 -16.99 13.86
C ILE A 344 -15.76 -16.63 13.61
N VAL A 345 -14.94 -16.65 14.67
CA VAL A 345 -13.53 -16.23 14.62
C VAL A 345 -12.52 -17.39 14.62
N SER A 346 -12.97 -18.64 14.44
CA SER A 346 -12.14 -19.86 14.56
C SER A 346 -10.99 -20.00 13.55
N ASN A 347 -10.94 -19.16 12.51
CA ASN A 347 -9.85 -19.12 11.53
C ASN A 347 -8.89 -17.92 11.74
N VAL A 348 -9.15 -17.06 12.73
CA VAL A 348 -8.30 -15.90 13.04
C VAL A 348 -7.06 -16.40 13.77
N THR A 349 -5.88 -15.98 13.30
CA THR A 349 -4.59 -16.27 13.96
C THR A 349 -3.96 -15.04 14.61
N ASN A 350 -4.39 -13.84 14.22
CA ASN A 350 -3.90 -12.56 14.73
C ASN A 350 -5.05 -11.62 15.14
N MET A 351 -5.16 -11.36 16.45
CA MET A 351 -6.02 -10.36 17.08
C MET A 351 -5.21 -9.32 17.89
N ALA A 352 -3.91 -9.17 17.62
CA ALA A 352 -3.10 -8.18 18.34
C ALA A 352 -3.70 -6.77 18.22
N SER A 353 -3.77 -6.06 19.34
CA SER A 353 -4.39 -4.73 19.47
C SER A 353 -5.85 -4.57 19.02
N ILE A 354 -6.64 -5.64 18.80
CA ILE A 354 -7.99 -5.51 18.20
C ILE A 354 -8.91 -4.53 18.96
N PHE A 355 -8.83 -4.43 20.30
CA PHE A 355 -9.55 -3.47 21.15
C PHE A 355 -8.61 -2.50 21.91
N HIS A 356 -7.39 -2.29 21.41
CA HIS A 356 -6.44 -1.32 21.99
C HIS A 356 -7.06 0.09 22.02
N ASN A 357 -7.06 0.78 23.16
CA ASN A 357 -7.72 2.06 23.42
C ASN A 357 -9.25 2.08 23.15
N ALA A 358 -9.92 0.92 23.05
CA ALA A 358 -11.38 0.84 22.92
C ALA A 358 -12.05 0.97 24.29
N THR A 359 -11.93 2.15 24.92
CA THR A 359 -12.25 2.39 26.34
C THR A 359 -13.68 2.01 26.76
N SER A 360 -14.67 2.09 25.87
CA SER A 360 -16.07 1.69 26.14
C SER A 360 -16.37 0.21 25.87
N PHE A 361 -15.44 -0.57 25.32
CA PHE A 361 -15.71 -1.94 24.91
C PHE A 361 -15.86 -2.88 26.12
N ASN A 362 -17.01 -3.55 26.19
CA ASN A 362 -17.36 -4.52 27.22
C ASN A 362 -18.45 -5.50 26.73
N GLN A 363 -18.41 -5.91 25.45
CA GLN A 363 -19.37 -6.88 24.90
C GLN A 363 -18.94 -8.33 25.15
N ASP A 364 -19.94 -9.21 25.30
CA ASP A 364 -19.73 -10.63 25.54
C ASP A 364 -19.09 -11.29 24.31
N ILE A 365 -17.90 -11.83 24.51
CA ILE A 365 -17.07 -12.57 23.55
C ILE A 365 -16.65 -13.93 24.12
N SER A 366 -17.34 -14.40 25.17
CA SER A 366 -17.09 -15.70 25.83
C SER A 366 -17.25 -16.88 24.86
N GLY A 367 -18.15 -16.76 23.88
CA GLY A 367 -18.44 -17.77 22.86
C GLY A 367 -17.46 -17.82 21.68
N TRP A 368 -16.45 -16.96 21.63
CA TRP A 368 -15.46 -16.96 20.55
C TRP A 368 -14.51 -18.16 20.65
N ASP A 369 -14.43 -18.94 19.57
CA ASP A 369 -13.40 -19.97 19.42
C ASP A 369 -12.08 -19.32 18.97
N VAL A 370 -11.16 -19.18 19.92
CA VAL A 370 -9.85 -18.53 19.74
C VAL A 370 -8.69 -19.54 19.64
N ALA A 371 -8.99 -20.84 19.43
CA ALA A 371 -7.99 -21.90 19.48
C ALA A 371 -6.82 -21.73 18.49
N GLU A 372 -7.03 -21.07 17.35
CA GLU A 372 -5.98 -20.82 16.33
C GLU A 372 -5.20 -19.51 16.54
N LEU A 373 -5.47 -18.73 17.60
CA LEU A 373 -4.72 -17.49 17.87
C LEU A 373 -3.25 -17.76 18.27
N GLU A 374 -2.34 -17.16 17.51
CA GLU A 374 -0.91 -17.06 17.86
C GLU A 374 -0.60 -15.72 18.56
N TYR A 375 -1.28 -14.64 18.15
CA TYR A 375 -1.01 -13.27 18.57
C TYR A 375 -2.24 -12.57 19.17
N MET A 376 -2.14 -12.20 20.44
CA MET A 376 -3.13 -11.40 21.20
C MET A 376 -2.46 -10.32 22.07
N ASN A 377 -1.23 -9.94 21.76
CA ASN A 377 -0.56 -8.84 22.45
C ASN A 377 -1.35 -7.54 22.31
N SER A 378 -1.38 -6.73 23.38
CA SER A 378 -2.12 -5.47 23.45
C SER A 378 -3.64 -5.57 23.19
N MET A 379 -4.24 -6.77 23.19
CA MET A 379 -5.64 -6.99 22.78
C MET A 379 -6.66 -6.07 23.47
N PHE A 380 -6.52 -5.87 24.79
CA PHE A 380 -7.36 -5.03 25.64
C PHE A 380 -6.57 -3.88 26.30
N TYR A 381 -5.46 -3.45 25.71
CA TYR A 381 -4.70 -2.29 26.19
C TYR A 381 -5.64 -1.07 26.30
N ASP A 382 -5.70 -0.40 27.45
CA ASP A 382 -6.59 0.74 27.75
C ASP A 382 -8.08 0.49 27.40
N ALA A 383 -8.52 -0.77 27.32
CA ALA A 383 -9.93 -1.14 27.25
C ALA A 383 -10.54 -1.05 28.66
N THR A 384 -10.57 0.16 29.22
CA THR A 384 -10.84 0.44 30.63
C THR A 384 -12.17 -0.10 31.16
N SER A 385 -13.19 -0.25 30.31
CA SER A 385 -14.48 -0.84 30.67
C SER A 385 -14.55 -2.38 30.57
N PHE A 386 -13.56 -3.04 29.95
CA PHE A 386 -13.65 -4.46 29.62
C PHE A 386 -13.52 -5.36 30.85
N ASN A 387 -14.55 -6.17 31.10
CA ASN A 387 -14.58 -7.14 32.19
C ASN A 387 -15.54 -8.32 31.88
N GLN A 388 -15.57 -8.82 30.64
CA GLN A 388 -16.39 -9.99 30.27
C GLN A 388 -15.64 -11.31 30.45
N ASP A 389 -16.36 -12.35 30.84
CA ASP A 389 -15.77 -13.67 31.15
C ASP A 389 -15.19 -14.33 29.89
N ILE A 390 -13.87 -14.48 29.89
CA ILE A 390 -13.06 -15.14 28.86
C ILE A 390 -12.31 -16.37 29.40
N SER A 391 -12.72 -16.89 30.57
CA SER A 391 -12.15 -18.11 31.14
C SER A 391 -12.35 -19.33 30.24
N GLY A 392 -13.38 -19.35 29.40
CA GLY A 392 -13.63 -20.43 28.43
C GLY A 392 -12.66 -20.51 27.25
N TRP A 393 -11.81 -19.49 27.03
CA TRP A 393 -10.93 -19.42 25.86
C TRP A 393 -9.78 -20.44 25.87
N ASN A 394 -9.59 -21.12 24.73
CA ASN A 394 -8.43 -21.97 24.50
C ASN A 394 -7.26 -21.14 23.95
N VAL A 395 -6.31 -20.77 24.82
CA VAL A 395 -5.14 -19.96 24.47
C VAL A 395 -3.84 -20.78 24.25
N SER A 396 -3.94 -22.11 24.15
CA SER A 396 -2.79 -23.04 24.08
C SER A 396 -1.89 -22.90 22.84
N ASN A 397 -2.29 -22.11 21.84
CA ASN A 397 -1.47 -21.77 20.66
C ASN A 397 -0.78 -20.40 20.75
N VAL A 398 -1.13 -19.58 21.76
CA VAL A 398 -0.63 -18.21 21.88
C VAL A 398 0.84 -18.18 22.27
N VAL A 399 1.63 -17.36 21.56
CA VAL A 399 3.06 -17.16 21.84
C VAL A 399 3.37 -15.79 22.46
N ASN A 400 2.48 -14.80 22.32
CA ASN A 400 2.69 -13.44 22.80
C ASN A 400 1.44 -12.83 23.43
N MET A 401 1.51 -12.57 24.73
CA MET A 401 0.48 -11.89 25.56
C MET A 401 1.00 -10.56 26.14
N SER A 402 2.10 -10.01 25.62
CA SER A 402 2.61 -8.73 26.11
C SER A 402 1.55 -7.63 25.99
N TYR A 403 1.45 -6.79 27.02
CA TYR A 403 0.51 -5.67 27.12
C TYR A 403 -0.99 -6.03 27.05
N MET A 404 -1.38 -7.31 27.13
CA MET A 404 -2.74 -7.77 26.82
C MET A 404 -3.85 -7.03 27.60
N PHE A 405 -3.65 -6.74 28.88
CA PHE A 405 -4.59 -6.03 29.77
C PHE A 405 -3.96 -4.77 30.42
N TYR A 406 -2.91 -4.21 29.81
CA TYR A 406 -2.31 -2.94 30.23
C TYR A 406 -3.39 -1.85 30.32
N ASP A 407 -3.48 -1.10 31.42
CA ASP A 407 -4.53 -0.09 31.66
C ASP A 407 -6.00 -0.59 31.55
N ALA A 408 -6.27 -1.90 31.46
CA ALA A 408 -7.62 -2.47 31.47
C ALA A 408 -8.22 -2.46 32.89
N THR A 409 -8.42 -1.27 33.46
CA THR A 409 -8.61 -1.05 34.91
C THR A 409 -9.77 -1.82 35.55
N ALA A 410 -10.83 -2.17 34.79
CA ALA A 410 -11.97 -2.95 35.28
C ALA A 410 -11.79 -4.48 35.20
N PHE A 411 -10.79 -5.00 34.50
CA PHE A 411 -10.66 -6.43 34.20
C PHE A 411 -10.32 -7.26 35.44
N ASN A 412 -11.14 -8.26 35.76
CA ASN A 412 -10.97 -9.13 36.93
C ASN A 412 -11.59 -10.53 36.72
N GLN A 413 -11.34 -11.17 35.57
CA GLN A 413 -11.99 -12.44 35.19
C GLN A 413 -11.10 -13.68 35.41
N PRO A 414 -11.68 -14.86 35.73
CA PRO A 414 -10.96 -16.00 36.31
C PRO A 414 -10.20 -16.84 35.27
N ILE A 415 -9.19 -16.25 34.64
CA ILE A 415 -8.33 -16.83 33.60
C ILE A 415 -7.25 -17.82 34.12
N GLY A 416 -7.38 -18.30 35.35
CA GLY A 416 -6.42 -19.24 35.97
C GLY A 416 -6.34 -20.60 35.29
N ASN A 417 -7.35 -20.96 34.51
CA ASN A 417 -7.46 -22.22 33.78
C ASN A 417 -6.83 -22.19 32.37
N TRP A 418 -6.31 -21.04 31.93
CA TRP A 418 -5.68 -20.88 30.61
C TRP A 418 -4.37 -21.69 30.49
N ASP A 419 -4.25 -22.46 29.41
CA ASP A 419 -2.97 -23.09 29.03
C ASP A 419 -2.05 -22.05 28.36
N VAL A 420 -1.16 -21.47 29.17
CA VAL A 420 -0.15 -20.51 28.72
C VAL A 420 1.20 -21.14 28.38
N GLY A 421 1.29 -22.48 28.29
CA GLY A 421 2.54 -23.22 28.17
C GLY A 421 3.33 -22.98 26.87
N LYS A 422 2.82 -22.21 25.91
CA LYS A 422 3.55 -21.75 24.71
C LYS A 422 3.96 -20.27 24.74
N VAL A 423 3.50 -19.49 25.71
CA VAL A 423 3.74 -18.05 25.77
C VAL A 423 5.22 -17.76 26.05
N GLU A 424 5.86 -16.99 25.18
CA GLU A 424 7.25 -16.55 25.37
C GLU A 424 7.35 -15.13 25.95
N ASN A 425 6.28 -14.33 25.87
CA ASN A 425 6.30 -12.91 26.25
C ASN A 425 5.01 -12.49 26.97
N MET A 426 5.16 -12.09 28.24
CA MET A 426 4.12 -11.54 29.13
C MET A 426 4.47 -10.13 29.62
N ARG A 427 5.39 -9.41 28.93
CA ARG A 427 5.80 -8.05 29.28
C ARG A 427 4.59 -7.15 29.48
N SER A 428 4.48 -6.53 30.65
CA SER A 428 3.43 -5.56 30.99
C SER A 428 1.99 -6.08 30.79
N MET A 429 1.77 -7.40 30.84
CA MET A 429 0.47 -8.03 30.60
C MET A 429 -0.64 -7.47 31.49
N PHE A 430 -0.34 -7.21 32.77
CA PHE A 430 -1.24 -6.63 33.76
C PHE A 430 -0.65 -5.34 34.38
N LEU A 431 -0.08 -4.44 33.57
CA LEU A 431 0.38 -3.14 34.10
C LEU A 431 -0.82 -2.23 34.36
N ASN A 432 -0.95 -1.69 35.58
CA ASN A 432 -2.04 -0.80 36.00
C ASN A 432 -3.46 -1.38 35.82
N THR A 433 -3.59 -2.71 35.75
CA THR A 433 -4.86 -3.46 35.71
C THR A 433 -5.48 -3.55 37.11
N ASN A 434 -5.86 -2.38 37.66
CA ASN A 434 -6.13 -2.23 39.09
C ASN A 434 -7.19 -3.16 39.68
N ALA A 435 -8.19 -3.63 38.94
CA ALA A 435 -9.19 -4.57 39.47
C ALA A 435 -8.70 -6.02 39.57
N PHE A 436 -7.62 -6.40 38.87
CA PHE A 436 -7.24 -7.80 38.69
C PHE A 436 -6.65 -8.44 39.95
N ASN A 437 -7.34 -9.45 40.48
CA ASN A 437 -6.88 -10.24 41.63
C ASN A 437 -7.36 -11.70 41.53
N GLN A 438 -7.13 -12.35 40.39
CA GLN A 438 -7.59 -13.72 40.11
C GLN A 438 -6.45 -14.74 40.22
N PRO A 439 -6.70 -15.97 40.72
CA PRO A 439 -5.67 -16.97 40.91
C PRO A 439 -5.10 -17.45 39.57
N ILE A 440 -3.80 -17.24 39.38
CA ILE A 440 -3.02 -17.65 38.20
C ILE A 440 -1.77 -18.47 38.58
N GLY A 441 -1.72 -18.98 39.82
CA GLY A 441 -0.58 -19.72 40.36
C GLY A 441 -0.30 -21.06 39.67
N ASP A 442 -1.29 -21.62 38.97
CA ASP A 442 -1.20 -22.91 38.26
C ASP A 442 -0.71 -22.79 36.81
N TRP A 443 -0.44 -21.57 36.32
CA TRP A 443 0.08 -21.32 34.96
C TRP A 443 1.48 -21.92 34.74
N ASP A 444 1.65 -22.69 33.66
CA ASP A 444 2.98 -23.11 33.17
C ASP A 444 3.66 -21.96 32.41
N VAL A 445 4.43 -21.15 33.14
CA VAL A 445 5.22 -20.04 32.58
C VAL A 445 6.62 -20.47 32.11
N GLY A 446 6.93 -21.78 32.04
CA GLY A 446 8.28 -22.29 31.82
C GLY A 446 8.92 -21.91 30.47
N LYS A 447 8.15 -21.40 29.50
CA LYS A 447 8.67 -20.86 28.22
C LYS A 447 8.80 -19.33 28.17
N VAL A 448 8.32 -18.61 29.19
CA VAL A 448 8.31 -17.15 29.19
C VAL A 448 9.74 -16.62 29.32
N LYS A 449 10.14 -15.75 28.39
CA LYS A 449 11.45 -15.06 28.37
C LYS A 449 11.35 -13.65 28.93
N ASN A 450 10.17 -13.03 28.90
CA ASN A 450 9.98 -11.63 29.31
C ASN A 450 8.71 -11.44 30.16
N MET A 451 8.91 -11.03 31.42
CA MET A 451 7.89 -10.63 32.40
C MET A 451 8.09 -9.19 32.89
N ALA A 452 8.84 -8.36 32.15
CA ALA A 452 9.14 -7.00 32.56
C ALA A 452 7.85 -6.21 32.81
N SER A 453 7.75 -5.56 33.97
CA SER A 453 6.61 -4.76 34.41
C SER A 453 5.26 -5.49 34.41
N MET A 454 5.23 -6.83 34.49
CA MET A 454 4.00 -7.63 34.34
C MET A 454 2.85 -7.21 35.26
N PHE A 455 3.12 -6.88 36.53
CA PHE A 455 2.14 -6.43 37.53
C PHE A 455 2.46 -5.04 38.10
N GLN A 456 3.29 -4.25 37.41
CA GLN A 456 3.66 -2.91 37.87
C GLN A 456 2.39 -2.05 38.03
N SER A 457 2.23 -1.41 39.19
CA SER A 457 1.08 -0.57 39.54
C SER A 457 -0.29 -1.29 39.53
N SER A 458 -0.34 -2.62 39.53
CA SER A 458 -1.60 -3.38 39.72
C SER A 458 -1.90 -3.57 41.20
N SER A 459 -2.47 -2.51 41.79
CA SER A 459 -2.55 -2.30 43.25
C SER A 459 -3.33 -3.35 44.06
N ASN A 460 -4.23 -4.13 43.44
CA ASN A 460 -5.01 -5.17 44.13
C ASN A 460 -4.50 -6.60 43.93
N PHE A 461 -3.43 -6.83 43.16
CA PHE A 461 -2.98 -8.19 42.86
C PHE A 461 -2.23 -8.80 44.06
N ASP A 462 -2.86 -9.77 44.74
CA ASP A 462 -2.35 -10.46 45.92
C ASP A 462 -2.62 -11.98 45.81
N GLN A 463 -1.99 -12.62 44.83
CA GLN A 463 -2.19 -14.06 44.52
C GLN A 463 -0.89 -14.87 44.61
N PRO A 464 -0.96 -16.14 45.05
CA PRO A 464 0.20 -17.00 45.20
C PRO A 464 0.72 -17.48 43.84
N ILE A 465 1.84 -16.90 43.39
CA ILE A 465 2.56 -17.25 42.15
C ILE A 465 3.97 -17.82 42.41
N GLY A 466 4.31 -18.11 43.67
CA GLY A 466 5.64 -18.59 44.07
C GLY A 466 6.02 -20.00 43.57
N ASN A 467 5.11 -20.71 42.90
CA ASN A 467 5.34 -22.03 42.29
C ASN A 467 5.79 -21.96 40.82
N TRP A 468 5.78 -20.77 40.21
CA TRP A 468 6.15 -20.56 38.81
C TRP A 468 7.63 -20.90 38.54
N ASP A 469 7.90 -21.73 37.51
CA ASP A 469 9.26 -21.93 37.02
C ASP A 469 9.69 -20.77 36.12
N VAL A 470 10.37 -19.80 36.73
CA VAL A 470 10.92 -18.62 36.05
C VAL A 470 12.34 -18.84 35.50
N GLY A 471 12.83 -20.08 35.43
CA GLY A 471 14.21 -20.41 35.05
C GLY A 471 14.64 -19.94 33.66
N ASN A 472 13.69 -19.76 32.72
CA ASN A 472 13.93 -19.27 31.36
C ASN A 472 13.65 -17.76 31.18
N VAL A 473 13.25 -17.03 32.24
CA VAL A 473 12.90 -15.61 32.12
C VAL A 473 14.17 -14.75 32.08
N GLU A 474 14.45 -14.18 30.92
CA GLU A 474 15.59 -13.29 30.65
C GLU A 474 15.39 -11.87 31.21
N ASN A 475 14.14 -11.42 31.35
CA ASN A 475 13.81 -10.07 31.85
C ASN A 475 12.61 -10.05 32.80
N MET A 476 12.87 -9.71 34.07
CA MET A 476 11.88 -9.46 35.13
C MET A 476 11.94 -8.01 35.68
N GLN A 477 12.49 -7.05 34.91
CA GLN A 477 12.62 -5.67 35.37
C GLN A 477 11.25 -5.11 35.80
N SER A 478 11.18 -4.54 37.01
CA SER A 478 9.96 -3.90 37.54
C SER A 478 8.72 -4.79 37.58
N MET A 479 8.85 -6.13 37.60
CA MET A 479 7.74 -7.09 37.57
C MET A 479 6.62 -6.77 38.59
N PHE A 480 6.99 -6.28 39.78
CA PHE A 480 6.10 -5.72 40.80
C PHE A 480 6.62 -4.34 41.23
N TYR A 481 5.71 -3.37 41.42
CA TYR A 481 5.93 -2.13 42.18
C TYR A 481 4.60 -1.43 42.46
#